data_AF-A0A175W453-F1
#
_entry.id   AF-A0A175W453-F1
#
_cell.length_a   1.000
_cell.length_b   1.000
_cell.length_c   1.000
_cell.angle_alpha   90.00
_cell.angle_beta   90.00
_cell.angle_gamma   90.00
#
_symmetry.space_group_name_H-M   'P 1'
#
loop_
_entity.id
_entity.type
_entity.pdbx_description
1 polymer ?
#
loop_
_entity_poly.entity_id
_entity_poly.type
_entity_poly.pdbx_seq_one_letter_code
_entity_poly.pdbx_strand_id
1 'polypeptide(L)'
;MCSQDGPIPSVSVAAFSATPSPPNLSKAPSFSPSSPSPSPSPSPSQSPSSCRLTSLPFELLLGITSLLDYGSVLRLSVTCHSFKQRLDPAAICTVRSKIAFYQHAERHFAQHAAKLVCFRCFRFLDPSQFSDLQRRGRRGKFSSHPDERAKRFCWDCGVHRGLYTHGGRVRKGGLRYEICPCCGEATVVSRACRLVVTEPVVGGDDGEAAAVILRDCSRRDDMLPRRASALEKLPTEVLERVMRVLGYHDLRALKRVSRYLRRVVDPVKHSGDVYGAWEFMMERLKKGAGEWYRGYSPRACFGCFRLRSKEQISWQQYDTTWPSMLRETWRRRCWECLRRFYHPVLADVEARERFNRQGICSRCRCLRYVDEDCAGCVARADVIAGWDKVKREKLANRGTYDLWDGAEKLVDWFDEPVVSSGGEPLPVQDDDVWDQGIGLWLDSVGLGNGDSSPSEESASSSDPASTDGDSTGAGNSTAGASQSSWQQLLGDLTIDDILGIPETMDNGENSSGVPLWHESMRETTVLSL
;
A
#
# COMPACT_ATOMS: atom_id res chain seq x y z
N MET A 1 13.61 7.90 46.86
CA MET A 1 14.56 6.78 47.00
C MET A 1 15.21 6.54 45.64
N CYS A 2 16.54 6.60 45.62
CA CYS A 2 17.47 6.32 44.51
C CYS A 2 17.40 7.23 43.26
N SER A 3 17.98 8.43 43.40
CA SER A 3 18.75 9.11 42.35
C SER A 3 20.04 8.36 42.04
N GLN A 4 20.53 8.44 40.80
CA GLN A 4 21.91 8.85 40.47
C GLN A 4 22.12 8.81 38.95
N ASP A 5 22.15 10.01 38.35
CA ASP A 5 22.70 10.28 37.02
C ASP A 5 24.24 10.20 37.08
N GLY A 6 24.83 9.53 36.09
CA GLY A 6 26.26 9.53 35.83
C GLY A 6 26.57 10.19 34.48
N PRO A 7 27.64 11.00 34.36
CA PRO A 7 27.94 11.76 33.14
C PRO A 7 28.65 10.89 32.10
N ILE A 8 28.31 11.08 30.82
CA ILE A 8 28.99 10.46 29.68
C ILE A 8 30.16 11.37 29.24
N PRO A 9 31.38 10.82 29.02
CA PRO A 9 32.54 11.61 28.64
C PRO A 9 32.52 12.02 27.17
N SER A 10 33.04 13.23 26.93
CA SER A 10 33.28 13.86 25.64
C SER A 10 34.34 13.10 24.84
N VAL A 11 34.03 12.71 23.60
CA VAL A 11 35.00 12.15 22.65
C VAL A 11 35.31 13.18 21.58
N SER A 12 36.53 13.70 21.60
CA SER A 12 37.12 14.56 20.57
C SER A 12 37.40 13.74 19.30
N VAL A 13 36.90 14.19 18.16
CA VAL A 13 37.23 13.64 16.85
C VAL A 13 38.34 14.51 16.25
N ALA A 14 39.55 13.97 16.24
CA ALA A 14 40.70 14.57 15.56
C ALA A 14 40.61 14.34 14.05
N ALA A 15 40.95 15.38 13.30
CA ALA A 15 41.01 15.44 11.85
C ALA A 15 42.09 14.51 11.28
N PHE A 16 41.76 13.80 10.20
CA PHE A 16 42.74 13.17 9.30
C PHE A 16 42.51 13.68 7.89
N SER A 17 43.37 14.61 7.48
CA SER A 17 43.60 15.03 6.11
C SER A 17 44.71 14.15 5.53
N ALA A 18 44.43 13.41 4.45
CA ALA A 18 45.43 12.93 3.49
C ALA A 18 44.72 12.22 2.32
N THR A 19 44.46 12.94 1.23
CA THR A 19 44.21 12.34 -0.09
C THR A 19 45.54 12.17 -0.83
N PRO A 20 45.90 10.96 -1.28
CA PRO A 20 47.07 10.74 -2.11
C PRO A 20 46.76 11.09 -3.58
N SER A 21 47.74 11.75 -4.22
CA SER A 21 47.75 12.12 -5.64
C SER A 21 47.69 10.90 -6.57
N PRO A 22 47.08 11.01 -7.76
CA PRO A 22 47.06 9.93 -8.74
C PRO A 22 48.42 9.76 -9.44
N PRO A 23 48.78 8.53 -9.84
CA PRO A 23 50.04 8.26 -10.53
C PRO A 23 50.02 8.69 -12.00
N ASN A 24 51.20 9.09 -12.43
CA ASN A 24 51.57 9.69 -13.70
C ASN A 24 51.52 8.64 -14.85
N LEU A 25 50.63 8.83 -15.82
CA LEU A 25 50.53 8.00 -17.05
C LEU A 25 51.41 8.62 -18.15
N SER A 26 52.66 8.16 -18.21
CA SER A 26 53.62 8.52 -19.26
C SER A 26 54.07 7.26 -20.01
N LYS A 27 53.64 7.12 -21.26
CA LYS A 27 54.35 6.58 -22.45
C LYS A 27 53.34 6.05 -23.48
N ALA A 28 53.08 6.86 -24.49
CA ALA A 28 52.53 6.39 -25.75
C ALA A 28 53.65 5.73 -26.58
N PRO A 29 53.45 4.54 -27.15
CA PRO A 29 54.35 3.98 -28.14
C PRO A 29 54.15 4.70 -29.49
N SER A 30 55.25 5.28 -29.98
CA SER A 30 55.45 5.73 -31.35
C SER A 30 55.29 4.55 -32.31
N PHE A 31 54.29 4.60 -33.19
CA PHE A 31 54.13 3.68 -34.31
C PHE A 31 54.52 4.38 -35.61
N SER A 32 55.51 3.80 -36.28
CA SER A 32 56.09 4.26 -37.54
C SER A 32 55.11 4.19 -38.71
N PRO A 33 55.17 5.14 -39.66
CA PRO A 33 54.33 5.13 -40.86
C PRO A 33 54.86 4.08 -41.84
N SER A 34 54.10 3.02 -42.06
CA SER A 34 54.40 2.00 -43.07
C SER A 34 53.60 2.31 -44.34
N SER A 35 54.33 2.32 -45.45
CA SER A 35 53.99 2.74 -46.82
C SER A 35 52.64 2.27 -47.38
N PRO A 36 52.04 3.05 -48.31
CA PRO A 36 50.79 2.72 -48.97
C PRO A 36 51.00 1.56 -49.96
N SER A 37 50.40 0.41 -49.67
CA SER A 37 50.27 -0.69 -50.64
C SER A 37 49.00 -0.51 -51.50
N PRO A 38 49.06 -0.90 -52.78
CA PRO A 38 48.09 -0.56 -53.79
C PRO A 38 46.72 -1.22 -53.55
N SER A 39 45.69 -0.40 -53.75
CA SER A 39 44.27 -0.66 -53.63
C SER A 39 43.82 -1.98 -54.26
N PRO A 40 43.34 -2.96 -53.47
CA PRO A 40 42.48 -4.03 -54.00
C PRO A 40 41.09 -3.46 -54.28
N SER A 41 40.59 -3.74 -55.49
CA SER A 41 39.28 -3.34 -56.00
C SER A 41 38.13 -3.53 -54.98
N PRO A 42 37.15 -2.62 -54.94
CA PRO A 42 36.04 -2.67 -54.00
C PRO A 42 35.24 -3.95 -54.23
N SER A 43 35.44 -4.91 -53.33
CA SER A 43 34.58 -6.09 -53.24
C SER A 43 33.17 -5.61 -52.89
N PRO A 44 32.12 -6.22 -53.46
CA PRO A 44 30.74 -5.76 -53.33
C PRO A 44 30.39 -5.53 -51.87
N SER A 45 29.89 -4.33 -51.59
CA SER A 45 29.47 -3.86 -50.28
C SER A 45 28.55 -4.89 -49.62
N GLN A 46 29.11 -5.66 -48.69
CA GLN A 46 28.31 -6.41 -47.74
C GLN A 46 27.66 -5.36 -46.84
N SER A 47 26.46 -4.94 -47.23
CA SER A 47 25.57 -4.14 -46.39
C SER A 47 25.54 -4.81 -45.01
N PRO A 48 25.69 -4.05 -43.91
CA PRO A 48 25.68 -4.60 -42.57
C PRO A 48 24.40 -5.41 -42.42
N SER A 49 24.55 -6.73 -42.27
CA SER A 49 23.44 -7.66 -42.16
C SER A 49 22.58 -7.22 -40.98
N SER A 50 21.47 -6.56 -41.28
CA SER A 50 20.54 -6.08 -40.27
C SER A 50 20.13 -7.27 -39.41
N CYS A 51 20.32 -7.14 -38.11
CA CYS A 51 19.97 -8.19 -37.17
C CYS A 51 18.47 -8.50 -37.32
N ARG A 52 18.12 -9.66 -37.87
CA ARG A 52 16.73 -10.04 -38.17
C ARG A 52 15.79 -9.93 -36.96
N LEU A 53 16.34 -9.98 -35.75
CA LEU A 53 15.60 -9.84 -34.51
C LEU A 53 15.11 -8.39 -34.27
N THR A 54 15.88 -7.38 -34.67
CA THR A 54 15.50 -5.96 -34.48
C THR A 54 14.40 -5.51 -35.45
N SER A 55 14.25 -6.20 -36.58
CA SER A 55 13.21 -5.96 -37.58
C SER A 55 11.86 -6.62 -37.25
N LEU A 56 11.77 -7.39 -36.17
CA LEU A 56 10.51 -8.03 -35.79
C LEU A 56 9.47 -6.97 -35.32
N PRO A 57 8.19 -7.16 -35.70
CA PRO A 57 7.05 -6.48 -35.09
C PRO A 57 7.09 -6.57 -33.56
N PHE A 58 6.57 -5.55 -32.88
CA PHE A 58 6.67 -5.43 -31.43
C PHE A 58 5.96 -6.57 -30.70
N GLU A 59 4.85 -7.05 -31.27
CA GLU A 59 4.03 -8.15 -30.77
C GLU A 59 4.80 -9.47 -30.75
N LEU A 60 5.58 -9.75 -31.80
CA LEU A 60 6.43 -10.94 -31.86
C LEU A 60 7.59 -10.85 -30.86
N LEU A 61 8.18 -9.66 -30.69
CA LEU A 61 9.19 -9.44 -29.64
C LEU A 61 8.59 -9.63 -28.24
N LEU A 62 7.36 -9.18 -28.00
CA LEU A 62 6.66 -9.37 -26.73
C LEU A 62 6.34 -10.85 -26.49
N GLY A 63 5.90 -11.57 -27.53
CA GLY A 63 5.67 -13.02 -27.47
C GLY A 63 6.93 -13.83 -27.22
N ILE A 64 8.08 -13.42 -27.79
CA ILE A 64 9.38 -14.06 -27.49
C ILE A 64 9.80 -13.75 -26.05
N THR A 65 9.67 -12.49 -25.61
CA THR A 65 10.14 -12.05 -24.29
C THR A 65 9.28 -12.55 -23.13
N SER A 66 8.00 -12.86 -23.36
CA SER A 66 7.14 -13.49 -22.35
C SER A 66 7.55 -14.93 -22.02
N LEU A 67 8.29 -15.59 -22.91
CA LEU A 67 8.86 -16.94 -22.72
C LEU A 67 10.24 -16.90 -22.04
N LEU A 68 10.83 -15.72 -21.85
CA LEU A 68 12.15 -15.55 -21.26
C LEU A 68 12.05 -15.20 -19.76
N ASP A 69 12.99 -15.68 -18.96
CA ASP A 69 13.12 -15.24 -17.58
C ASP A 69 13.61 -13.79 -17.48
N TYR A 70 13.44 -13.16 -16.31
CA TYR A 70 13.82 -11.76 -16.11
C TYR A 70 15.31 -11.51 -16.43
N GLY A 71 16.19 -12.46 -16.11
CA GLY A 71 17.62 -12.36 -16.40
C GLY A 71 17.93 -12.39 -17.89
N SER A 72 17.20 -13.16 -18.69
CA SER A 72 17.39 -13.22 -20.15
C SER A 72 16.79 -12.01 -20.85
N VAL A 73 15.63 -11.51 -20.41
CA VAL A 73 15.06 -10.25 -20.93
C VAL A 73 16.00 -9.07 -20.60
N LEU A 74 16.56 -9.03 -19.39
CA LEU A 74 17.53 -8.00 -19.01
C LEU A 74 18.78 -8.06 -19.89
N ARG A 75 19.34 -9.26 -20.11
CA ARG A 75 20.50 -9.44 -21.02
C ARG A 75 20.18 -9.01 -22.44
N LEU A 76 19.02 -9.41 -22.98
CA LEU A 76 18.55 -9.02 -24.31
C LEU A 76 18.38 -7.49 -24.43
N SER A 77 17.84 -6.84 -23.41
CA SER A 77 17.64 -5.38 -23.39
C SER A 77 18.96 -4.60 -23.51
N VAL A 78 20.08 -5.17 -23.06
CA VAL A 78 21.40 -4.49 -23.09
C VAL A 78 22.24 -4.85 -24.31
N THR A 79 21.85 -5.84 -25.13
CA THR A 79 22.67 -6.25 -26.28
C THR A 79 22.64 -5.23 -27.42
N CYS A 80 21.56 -4.47 -27.59
CA CYS A 80 21.49 -3.41 -28.61
C CYS A 80 20.61 -2.23 -28.18
N HIS A 81 20.87 -1.06 -28.78
CA HIS A 81 20.13 0.16 -28.49
C HIS A 81 18.62 0.03 -28.80
N SER A 82 18.26 -0.68 -29.86
CA SER A 82 16.85 -0.91 -30.25
C SER A 82 16.09 -1.70 -29.18
N PHE A 83 16.68 -2.77 -28.62
CA PHE A 83 16.06 -3.52 -27.52
C PHE A 83 16.03 -2.73 -26.22
N LYS A 84 17.07 -1.94 -25.93
CA LYS A 84 17.06 -1.04 -24.78
C LYS A 84 15.91 -0.04 -24.82
N GLN A 85 15.51 0.42 -26.02
CA GLN A 85 14.39 1.34 -26.21
C GLN A 85 13.03 0.63 -26.21
N ARG A 86 12.94 -0.58 -26.77
CA ARG A 86 11.66 -1.29 -26.96
C ARG A 86 11.29 -2.23 -25.82
N LEU A 87 12.27 -2.79 -25.11
CA LEU A 87 12.05 -3.75 -24.04
C LEU A 87 12.32 -3.07 -22.70
N ASP A 88 11.28 -2.88 -21.91
CA ASP A 88 11.41 -2.61 -20.48
C ASP A 88 11.24 -3.93 -19.71
N PRO A 89 12.33 -4.55 -19.21
CA PRO A 89 12.23 -5.79 -18.45
C PRO A 89 11.31 -5.68 -17.23
N ALA A 90 11.14 -4.48 -16.66
CA ALA A 90 10.25 -4.27 -15.51
C ALA A 90 8.77 -4.26 -15.90
N ALA A 91 8.43 -3.90 -17.14
CA ALA A 91 7.06 -3.90 -17.65
C ALA A 91 6.64 -5.26 -18.23
N ILE A 92 7.59 -5.98 -18.84
CA ILE A 92 7.31 -7.24 -19.55
C ILE A 92 7.25 -8.43 -18.58
N CYS A 93 8.15 -8.49 -17.61
CA CYS A 93 8.28 -9.65 -16.73
C CYS A 93 7.41 -9.54 -15.48
N THR A 94 6.97 -10.69 -14.97
CA THR A 94 6.22 -10.76 -13.71
C THR A 94 7.07 -10.34 -12.50
N VAL A 95 6.41 -9.87 -11.43
CA VAL A 95 7.07 -9.56 -10.16
C VAL A 95 7.76 -10.81 -9.59
N ARG A 96 7.16 -11.99 -9.75
CA ARG A 96 7.70 -13.28 -9.31
C ARG A 96 9.02 -13.61 -10.00
N SER A 97 9.10 -13.50 -11.33
CA SER A 97 10.36 -13.74 -12.07
C SER A 97 11.44 -12.73 -11.69
N LYS A 98 11.06 -11.48 -11.44
CA LYS A 98 11.97 -10.44 -10.95
C LYS A 98 12.52 -10.78 -9.56
N ILE A 99 11.67 -11.18 -8.61
CA ILE A 99 12.10 -11.61 -7.26
C ILE A 99 13.07 -12.78 -7.36
N ALA A 100 12.75 -13.81 -8.16
CA ALA A 100 13.61 -14.98 -8.34
C ALA A 100 15.01 -14.61 -8.85
N PHE A 101 15.10 -13.74 -9.87
CA PHE A 101 16.38 -13.24 -10.38
C PHE A 101 17.20 -12.53 -9.29
N TYR A 102 16.60 -11.60 -8.54
CA TYR A 102 17.31 -10.87 -7.50
C TYR A 102 17.72 -11.75 -6.31
N GLN A 103 16.93 -12.77 -5.96
CA GLN A 103 17.32 -13.77 -4.96
C GLN A 103 18.52 -14.60 -5.43
N HIS A 104 18.52 -15.01 -6.70
CA HIS A 104 19.64 -15.73 -7.30
C HIS A 104 20.90 -14.86 -7.33
N ALA A 105 20.80 -13.64 -7.85
CA ALA A 105 21.90 -12.70 -7.93
C ALA A 105 22.46 -12.31 -6.55
N GLU A 106 21.60 -12.14 -5.52
CA GLU A 106 22.05 -11.91 -4.13
C GLU A 106 22.90 -13.06 -3.59
N ARG A 107 22.56 -14.31 -3.91
CA ARG A 107 23.25 -15.51 -3.40
C ARG A 107 24.52 -15.84 -4.17
N HIS A 108 24.47 -15.75 -5.49
CA HIS A 108 25.47 -16.38 -6.36
C HIS A 108 26.42 -15.38 -7.00
N PHE A 109 26.07 -14.09 -7.12
CA PHE A 109 26.95 -13.13 -7.78
C PHE A 109 27.92 -12.55 -6.75
N ALA A 110 29.22 -12.75 -6.97
CA ALA A 110 30.29 -12.35 -6.04
C ALA A 110 30.23 -10.85 -5.68
N GLN A 111 29.94 -10.00 -6.67
CA GLN A 111 29.76 -8.55 -6.51
C GLN A 111 28.61 -8.14 -5.57
N HIS A 112 27.73 -9.07 -5.21
CA HIS A 112 26.60 -8.87 -4.30
C HIS A 112 26.73 -9.70 -3.01
N ALA A 113 27.88 -10.36 -2.78
CA ALA A 113 28.11 -11.20 -1.61
C ALA A 113 27.88 -10.44 -0.28
N ALA A 114 28.33 -9.18 -0.19
CA ALA A 114 28.17 -8.33 1.00
C ALA A 114 26.88 -7.47 1.00
N LYS A 115 26.06 -7.54 -0.05
CA LYS A 115 24.86 -6.71 -0.20
C LYS A 115 23.58 -7.50 0.08
N LEU A 116 22.52 -6.77 0.40
CA LEU A 116 21.16 -7.27 0.52
C LEU A 116 20.27 -6.64 -0.54
N VAL A 117 19.34 -7.41 -1.12
CA VAL A 117 18.33 -6.84 -2.00
C VAL A 117 17.12 -6.33 -1.21
N CYS A 118 16.66 -5.12 -1.56
CA CYS A 118 15.34 -4.63 -1.22
C CYS A 118 14.35 -5.00 -2.33
N PHE A 119 13.34 -5.84 -2.06
CA PHE A 119 12.37 -6.27 -3.06
C PHE A 119 11.26 -5.24 -3.35
N ARG A 120 11.31 -4.06 -2.70
CA ARG A 120 10.39 -2.95 -2.98
C ARG A 120 10.95 -1.96 -4.01
N CYS A 121 12.27 -1.70 -3.98
CA CYS A 121 12.95 -0.85 -4.96
C CYS A 121 13.89 -1.62 -5.89
N PHE A 122 14.04 -2.94 -5.71
CA PHE A 122 14.90 -3.83 -6.51
C PHE A 122 16.35 -3.33 -6.64
N ARG A 123 16.94 -2.91 -5.51
CA ARG A 123 18.34 -2.46 -5.43
C ARG A 123 19.14 -3.34 -4.46
N PHE A 124 20.39 -3.61 -4.80
CA PHE A 124 21.39 -4.19 -3.89
C PHE A 124 21.97 -3.08 -3.03
N LEU A 125 21.74 -3.14 -1.72
CA LEU A 125 22.08 -2.11 -0.76
C LEU A 125 22.90 -2.72 0.38
N ASP A 126 23.66 -1.88 1.08
CA ASP A 126 24.42 -2.33 2.24
C ASP A 126 23.48 -2.83 3.36
N PRO A 127 23.89 -3.84 4.14
CA PRO A 127 23.09 -4.33 5.25
C PRO A 127 22.71 -3.23 6.26
N SER A 128 23.51 -2.17 6.39
CA SER A 128 23.21 -1.00 7.23
C SER A 128 21.96 -0.24 6.81
N GLN A 129 21.49 -0.40 5.58
CA GLN A 129 20.27 0.21 5.06
C GLN A 129 19.01 -0.58 5.36
N PHE A 130 19.09 -1.68 6.12
CA PHE A 130 17.95 -2.51 6.52
C PHE A 130 17.76 -2.45 8.03
N SER A 131 16.52 -2.63 8.50
CA SER A 131 16.29 -2.85 9.93
C SER A 131 16.83 -4.22 10.36
N ASP A 132 17.08 -4.40 11.65
CA ASP A 132 17.71 -5.62 12.18
C ASP A 132 16.85 -6.87 11.89
N LEU A 133 15.53 -6.72 11.91
CA LEU A 133 14.56 -7.77 11.55
C LEU A 133 14.59 -8.14 10.06
N GLN A 134 14.95 -7.19 9.19
CA GLN A 134 15.06 -7.42 7.75
C GLN A 134 16.40 -8.08 7.38
N ARG A 135 17.40 -7.98 8.25
CA ARG A 135 18.72 -8.59 8.06
C ARG A 135 18.81 -10.02 8.62
N ARG A 136 18.03 -10.33 9.65
CA ARG A 136 18.11 -11.56 10.45
C ARG A 136 16.80 -12.37 10.37
N GLY A 137 16.79 -13.56 10.95
CA GLY A 137 15.61 -14.41 11.05
C GLY A 137 15.08 -14.87 9.69
N ARG A 138 13.75 -15.02 9.57
CA ARG A 138 13.08 -15.59 8.38
C ARG A 138 13.25 -14.73 7.11
N ARG A 139 13.55 -13.43 7.23
CA ARG A 139 13.78 -12.52 6.10
C ARG A 139 15.27 -12.35 5.73
N GLY A 140 16.16 -12.97 6.50
CA GLY A 140 17.60 -12.89 6.29
C GLY A 140 18.07 -13.51 4.96
N LYS A 141 19.26 -13.14 4.51
CA LYS A 141 19.87 -13.63 3.25
C LYS A 141 20.03 -15.15 3.18
N PHE A 142 20.13 -15.83 4.31
CA PHE A 142 20.32 -17.29 4.37
C PHE A 142 19.12 -18.01 5.01
N SER A 143 17.95 -17.36 5.07
CA SER A 143 16.75 -18.01 5.61
C SER A 143 16.32 -19.20 4.74
N SER A 144 15.86 -20.28 5.35
CA SER A 144 15.24 -21.41 4.65
C SER A 144 13.88 -21.07 4.01
N HIS A 145 13.34 -19.88 4.29
CA HIS A 145 12.04 -19.41 3.81
C HIS A 145 12.22 -18.38 2.67
N PRO A 146 12.23 -18.79 1.40
CA PRO A 146 12.41 -17.88 0.27
C PRO A 146 11.28 -16.84 0.17
N ASP A 147 10.06 -17.19 0.56
CA ASP A 147 8.90 -16.28 0.49
C ASP A 147 9.01 -15.16 1.53
N GLU A 148 9.39 -15.51 2.77
CA GLU A 148 9.67 -14.52 3.82
C GLU A 148 10.85 -13.61 3.45
N ARG A 149 11.85 -14.15 2.77
CA ARG A 149 12.96 -13.36 2.25
C ARG A 149 12.50 -12.36 1.19
N ALA A 150 11.60 -12.78 0.30
CA ALA A 150 11.03 -11.91 -0.74
C ALA A 150 10.26 -10.71 -0.13
N LYS A 151 9.78 -10.83 1.11
CA LYS A 151 9.16 -9.72 1.86
C LYS A 151 10.16 -8.69 2.40
N ARG A 152 11.47 -8.81 2.09
CA ARG A 152 12.50 -7.90 2.59
C ARG A 152 12.49 -6.53 1.90
N PHE A 153 12.61 -5.47 2.69
CA PHE A 153 12.69 -4.10 2.20
C PHE A 153 13.74 -3.27 2.96
N CYS A 154 14.34 -2.29 2.27
CA CYS A 154 15.25 -1.35 2.91
C CYS A 154 14.50 -0.38 3.80
N TRP A 155 15.24 0.25 4.69
CA TRP A 155 14.78 1.27 5.63
C TRP A 155 13.93 2.33 4.94
N ASP A 156 14.44 2.93 3.86
CA ASP A 156 13.76 4.03 3.18
C ASP A 156 12.46 3.57 2.53
N CYS A 157 12.43 2.38 1.93
CA CYS A 157 11.18 1.80 1.42
C CYS A 157 10.18 1.54 2.55
N GLY A 158 10.65 1.01 3.68
CA GLY A 158 9.80 0.74 4.85
C GLY A 158 9.18 1.99 5.44
N VAL A 159 9.96 3.06 5.56
CA VAL A 159 9.55 4.39 6.05
C VAL A 159 8.63 5.07 5.04
N HIS A 160 9.06 5.20 3.78
CA HIS A 160 8.33 5.94 2.75
C HIS A 160 7.03 5.29 2.33
N ARG A 161 6.97 3.95 2.28
CA ARG A 161 5.75 3.22 1.93
C ARG A 161 4.90 2.84 3.15
N GLY A 162 5.29 3.26 4.36
CA GLY A 162 4.55 2.96 5.59
C GLY A 162 4.45 1.46 5.89
N LEU A 163 5.49 0.67 5.56
CA LEU A 163 5.52 -0.78 5.82
C LEU A 163 5.87 -1.08 7.28
N TYR A 164 6.39 -0.10 8.01
CA TYR A 164 6.51 -0.19 9.46
C TYR A 164 5.21 0.27 10.11
N THR A 165 4.78 -0.45 11.15
CA THR A 165 3.64 -0.05 11.98
C THR A 165 3.86 1.36 12.53
N HIS A 166 2.89 2.26 12.33
CA HIS A 166 2.95 3.62 12.88
C HIS A 166 3.05 3.58 14.42
N GLY A 167 3.96 4.36 15.01
CA GLY A 167 4.28 4.27 16.44
C GLY A 167 5.01 2.99 16.85
N GLY A 168 5.20 2.05 15.92
CA GLY A 168 5.99 0.85 16.11
C GLY A 168 7.47 1.20 16.32
N ARG A 169 8.11 0.47 17.23
CA ARG A 169 9.55 0.56 17.46
C ARG A 169 10.27 -0.39 16.51
N VAL A 170 11.21 0.15 15.73
CA VAL A 170 12.01 -0.62 14.78
C VAL A 170 13.49 -0.51 15.18
N ARG A 171 14.24 -1.61 15.12
CA ARG A 171 15.69 -1.58 15.40
C ARG A 171 16.48 -1.49 14.10
N LYS A 172 17.51 -0.63 14.07
CA LYS A 172 18.45 -0.52 12.95
C LYS A 172 19.84 -0.26 13.53
N GLY A 173 20.77 -1.18 13.28
CA GLY A 173 22.13 -1.08 13.82
C GLY A 173 22.14 -1.10 15.35
N GLY A 174 21.25 -1.88 15.98
CA GLY A 174 21.12 -1.97 17.44
C GLY A 174 20.35 -0.82 18.09
N LEU A 175 20.29 0.36 17.46
CA LEU A 175 19.52 1.50 17.91
C LEU A 175 18.03 1.30 17.71
N ARG A 176 17.22 1.77 18.67
CA ARG A 176 15.75 1.78 18.59
C ARG A 176 15.28 3.08 17.96
N TYR A 177 14.52 2.96 16.88
CA TYR A 177 13.84 4.05 16.22
C TYR A 177 12.33 3.92 16.44
N GLU A 178 11.66 5.06 16.46
CA GLU A 178 10.22 5.18 16.44
C GLU A 178 9.82 5.86 15.13
N ILE A 179 8.87 5.25 14.41
CA ILE A 179 8.33 5.84 13.19
C ILE A 179 7.24 6.81 13.59
N CYS A 180 7.46 8.10 13.34
CA CYS A 180 6.49 9.12 13.68
C CYS A 180 5.16 8.82 12.98
N PRO A 181 4.04 8.70 13.71
CA PRO A 181 2.73 8.45 13.11
C PRO A 181 2.28 9.59 12.19
N CYS A 182 2.77 10.81 12.42
CA CYS A 182 2.39 12.01 11.66
C CYS A 182 3.19 12.15 10.36
N CYS A 183 4.51 12.38 10.44
CA CYS A 183 5.34 12.63 9.24
C CYS A 183 5.86 11.34 8.58
N GLY A 184 5.81 10.20 9.29
CA GLY A 184 6.40 8.95 8.84
C GLY A 184 7.92 8.88 8.95
N GLU A 185 8.60 9.91 9.48
CA GLU A 185 10.06 9.86 9.67
C GLU A 185 10.44 8.92 10.80
N ALA A 186 11.52 8.20 10.59
CA ALA A 186 12.12 7.36 11.61
C ALA A 186 13.11 8.20 12.42
N THR A 187 12.85 8.34 13.72
CA THR A 187 13.71 9.07 14.65
C THR A 187 14.18 8.12 15.73
N VAL A 188 15.38 8.32 16.27
CA VAL A 188 15.82 7.58 17.46
C VAL A 188 14.83 7.89 18.58
N VAL A 189 14.44 6.92 19.42
CA VAL A 189 13.39 7.09 20.46
C VAL A 189 13.61 8.33 21.35
N SER A 190 14.87 8.74 21.57
CA SER A 190 15.22 9.97 22.29
C SER A 190 14.81 11.28 21.59
N ARG A 191 14.57 11.23 20.28
CA ARG A 191 14.18 12.36 19.41
C ARG A 191 12.82 12.13 18.73
N ALA A 192 12.06 11.14 19.16
CA ALA A 192 10.72 10.90 18.63
C ALA A 192 9.92 12.21 18.63
N CYS A 193 9.21 12.49 17.53
CA CYS A 193 8.16 13.52 17.51
C CYS A 193 7.11 13.09 18.54
N ARG A 194 7.35 13.41 19.82
CA ARG A 194 6.34 13.30 20.85
C ARG A 194 5.33 14.38 20.52
N LEU A 195 4.15 13.95 20.07
CA LEU A 195 2.93 14.69 20.37
C LEU A 195 2.84 14.72 21.89
N VAL A 196 3.51 15.68 22.52
CA VAL A 196 3.26 15.98 23.92
C VAL A 196 1.90 16.67 23.90
N VAL A 197 0.85 15.88 24.12
CA VAL A 197 -0.43 16.44 24.53
C VAL A 197 -0.21 16.85 25.98
N THR A 198 0.31 18.05 26.21
CA THR A 198 0.13 18.68 27.50
C THR A 198 -1.34 19.03 27.58
N GLU A 199 -2.06 18.47 28.55
CA GLU A 199 -3.33 19.07 28.95
C GLU A 199 -3.06 20.55 29.25
N PRO A 200 -3.98 21.47 28.89
CA PRO A 200 -3.86 22.84 29.33
C PRO A 200 -3.79 22.80 30.86
N VAL A 201 -2.63 23.13 31.42
CA VAL A 201 -2.54 23.38 32.86
C VAL A 201 -3.34 24.66 33.06
N VAL A 202 -4.57 24.50 33.53
CA VAL A 202 -5.40 25.59 34.02
C VAL A 202 -4.73 26.06 35.30
N GLY A 203 -3.79 26.99 35.16
CA GLY A 203 -2.99 27.49 36.27
C GLY A 203 -3.14 29.01 36.38
N GLY A 204 -3.84 29.43 37.44
CA GLY A 204 -3.73 30.77 38.03
C GLY A 204 -4.51 31.88 37.32
N ASP A 205 -5.10 32.77 38.11
CA ASP A 205 -5.93 33.93 37.71
C ASP A 205 -5.15 35.04 36.95
N ASP A 206 -3.99 34.72 36.41
CA ASP A 206 -2.98 35.67 35.95
C ASP A 206 -2.68 35.46 34.45
N GLY A 207 -3.73 35.39 33.63
CA GLY A 207 -3.76 35.96 32.27
C GLY A 207 -2.76 35.55 31.19
N GLU A 208 -1.83 34.61 31.39
CA GLU A 208 -0.86 34.23 30.35
C GLU A 208 -0.82 32.70 30.17
N ALA A 209 -1.75 32.21 29.35
CA ALA A 209 -1.70 30.84 28.84
C ALA A 209 -0.44 30.68 27.98
N ALA A 210 0.66 30.25 28.58
CA ALA A 210 1.86 29.87 27.87
C ALA A 210 1.52 28.70 26.92
N ALA A 211 1.23 29.03 25.67
CA ALA A 211 1.06 28.06 24.61
C ALA A 211 2.40 27.36 24.40
N VAL A 212 2.57 26.17 25.00
CA VAL A 212 3.70 25.31 24.71
C VAL A 212 3.61 24.95 23.23
N ILE A 213 4.55 25.48 22.45
CA ILE A 213 4.68 25.22 21.02
C ILE A 213 4.85 23.71 20.85
N LEU A 214 3.77 23.05 20.42
CA LEU A 214 3.83 21.70 19.87
C LEU A 214 4.94 21.72 18.82
N ARG A 215 5.95 20.86 18.98
CA ARG A 215 6.87 20.56 17.88
C ARG A 215 6.06 19.81 16.83
N ASP A 216 5.38 20.59 16.01
CA ASP A 216 4.58 20.09 14.92
C ASP A 216 5.56 19.46 13.94
N CYS A 217 5.47 18.13 13.80
CA CYS A 217 6.26 17.38 12.83
C CYS A 217 5.99 17.89 11.38
N SER A 218 4.99 18.78 11.21
CA SER A 218 4.65 19.54 10.01
C SER A 218 5.58 20.71 9.68
N ARG A 219 6.36 21.26 10.63
CA ARG A 219 7.11 22.52 10.43
C ARG A 219 8.53 22.38 9.88
N ARG A 220 9.01 21.17 9.58
CA ARG A 220 10.26 21.02 8.80
C ARG A 220 9.97 21.21 7.32
N ASP A 221 9.74 22.45 6.91
CA ASP A 221 9.73 22.86 5.50
C ASP A 221 11.14 22.71 4.86
N ASP A 222 12.19 22.57 5.68
CA ASP A 222 13.59 22.41 5.23
C ASP A 222 13.95 20.99 4.74
N MET A 223 13.02 20.04 4.77
CA MET A 223 13.25 18.69 4.24
C MET A 223 13.14 18.72 2.72
N LEU A 224 14.30 18.87 2.05
CA LEU A 224 14.58 18.81 0.61
C LEU A 224 13.36 18.52 -0.28
N PRO A 225 13.02 19.40 -1.24
CA PRO A 225 11.82 19.28 -2.04
C PRO A 225 11.80 17.92 -2.75
N ARG A 226 11.00 17.00 -2.23
CA ARG A 226 10.57 15.86 -3.04
C ARG A 226 9.92 16.46 -4.28
N ARG A 227 10.24 15.90 -5.45
CA ARG A 227 9.50 16.22 -6.68
C ARG A 227 8.03 15.99 -6.36
N ALA A 228 7.30 17.09 -6.18
CA ALA A 228 5.89 17.05 -5.92
C ALA A 228 5.24 16.23 -7.04
N SER A 229 4.43 15.23 -6.67
CA SER A 229 3.64 14.50 -7.65
C SER A 229 2.76 15.47 -8.44
N ALA A 230 2.35 15.11 -9.65
CA ALA A 230 1.47 15.98 -10.44
C ALA A 230 0.22 16.40 -9.65
N LEU A 231 -0.34 15.50 -8.83
CA LEU A 231 -1.46 15.76 -7.92
C LEU A 231 -1.15 16.79 -6.83
N GLU A 232 0.08 16.82 -6.31
CA GLU A 232 0.51 17.81 -5.30
C GLU A 232 0.76 19.20 -5.90
N LYS A 233 0.87 19.30 -7.23
CA LYS A 233 1.04 20.56 -7.95
C LYS A 233 -0.27 21.16 -8.43
N LEU A 234 -1.38 20.42 -8.34
CA LEU A 234 -2.70 20.94 -8.72
C LEU A 234 -3.09 22.10 -7.79
N PRO A 235 -3.74 23.15 -8.33
CA PRO A 235 -4.40 24.14 -7.49
C PRO A 235 -5.34 23.48 -6.48
N THR A 236 -5.44 24.05 -5.28
CA THR A 236 -6.21 23.46 -4.16
C THR A 236 -7.65 23.18 -4.57
N GLU A 237 -8.25 24.06 -5.36
CA GLU A 237 -9.62 23.97 -5.86
C GLU A 237 -9.81 22.78 -6.80
N VAL A 238 -8.83 22.53 -7.69
CA VAL A 238 -8.83 21.38 -8.61
C VAL A 238 -8.62 20.09 -7.82
N LEU A 239 -7.67 20.09 -6.88
CA LEU A 239 -7.43 18.94 -6.01
C LEU A 239 -8.68 18.61 -5.19
N GLU A 240 -9.40 19.60 -4.66
CA GLU A 240 -10.67 19.39 -3.96
C GLU A 240 -11.74 18.79 -4.87
N ARG A 241 -11.88 19.23 -6.11
CA ARG A 241 -12.80 18.62 -7.08
C ARG A 241 -12.45 17.17 -7.36
N VAL A 242 -11.16 16.88 -7.57
CA VAL A 242 -10.66 15.50 -7.71
C VAL A 242 -10.95 14.67 -6.44
N MET A 243 -10.78 15.25 -5.26
CA MET A 243 -11.06 14.51 -4.01
C MET A 243 -12.55 14.20 -3.81
N ARG A 244 -13.47 15.07 -4.27
CA ARG A 244 -14.92 14.86 -4.15
C ARG A 244 -15.45 13.71 -5.01
N VAL A 245 -14.74 13.37 -6.09
CA VAL A 245 -15.13 12.28 -6.99
C VAL A 245 -14.57 10.92 -6.57
N LEU A 246 -13.58 10.92 -5.68
CA LEU A 246 -12.93 9.71 -5.20
C LEU A 246 -13.70 9.08 -4.03
N GLY A 247 -13.84 7.77 -4.06
CA GLY A 247 -14.44 7.01 -2.95
C GLY A 247 -13.59 7.07 -1.68
N TYR A 248 -14.16 6.66 -0.55
CA TYR A 248 -13.46 6.67 0.74
C TYR A 248 -12.14 5.87 0.72
N HIS A 249 -12.12 4.74 0.01
CA HIS A 249 -10.93 3.89 -0.10
C HIS A 249 -9.79 4.57 -0.87
N ASP A 250 -10.11 5.24 -1.98
CA ASP A 250 -9.14 5.94 -2.82
C ASP A 250 -8.56 7.15 -2.10
N LEU A 251 -9.39 7.91 -1.37
CA LEU A 251 -8.90 9.03 -0.56
C LEU A 251 -7.96 8.55 0.56
N ARG A 252 -8.22 7.38 1.16
CA ARG A 252 -7.28 6.79 2.12
C ARG A 252 -5.99 6.34 1.46
N ALA A 253 -6.04 5.79 0.25
CA ALA A 253 -4.86 5.43 -0.52
C ALA A 253 -4.04 6.69 -0.85
N LEU A 254 -4.71 7.74 -1.36
CA LEU A 254 -4.12 9.03 -1.69
C LEU A 254 -3.42 9.68 -0.50
N LYS A 255 -4.05 9.65 0.69
CA LYS A 255 -3.47 10.11 1.97
C LYS A 255 -2.15 9.40 2.33
N ARG A 256 -1.92 8.18 1.83
CA ARG A 256 -0.68 7.41 2.07
C ARG A 256 0.42 7.71 1.05
N VAL A 257 0.07 8.19 -0.15
CA VAL A 257 1.03 8.40 -1.25
C VAL A 257 2.03 9.50 -0.91
N SER A 258 1.59 10.58 -0.27
CA SER A 258 2.43 11.75 -0.05
C SER A 258 2.23 12.43 1.30
N ARG A 259 3.23 13.21 1.73
CA ARG A 259 3.17 13.99 2.98
C ARG A 259 2.21 15.17 2.87
N TYR A 260 2.20 15.86 1.73
CA TYR A 260 1.26 16.95 1.48
C TYR A 260 -0.19 16.43 1.48
N LEU A 261 -0.46 15.37 0.71
CA LEU A 261 -1.79 14.73 0.65
C LEU A 261 -2.22 14.19 2.02
N ARG A 262 -1.29 13.74 2.86
CA ARG A 262 -1.63 13.36 4.24
C ARG A 262 -2.22 14.51 5.07
N ARG A 263 -1.77 15.74 4.83
CA ARG A 263 -2.24 16.97 5.49
C ARG A 263 -3.56 17.47 4.90
N VAL A 264 -3.65 17.54 3.58
CA VAL A 264 -4.83 18.13 2.90
C VAL A 264 -6.00 17.15 2.74
N VAL A 265 -5.73 15.86 2.50
CA VAL A 265 -6.77 14.85 2.31
C VAL A 265 -7.30 14.37 3.66
N ASP A 266 -8.53 14.76 4.01
CA ASP A 266 -9.35 14.10 5.03
C ASP A 266 -10.40 13.20 4.34
N PRO A 267 -10.22 11.87 4.30
CA PRO A 267 -11.17 10.97 3.63
C PRO A 267 -12.60 11.08 4.13
N VAL A 268 -12.81 11.46 5.40
CA VAL A 268 -14.15 11.61 5.98
C VAL A 268 -14.81 12.91 5.50
N LYS A 269 -14.03 13.97 5.34
CA LYS A 269 -14.52 15.26 4.84
C LYS A 269 -14.80 15.20 3.34
N HIS A 270 -13.89 14.59 2.57
CA HIS A 270 -13.90 14.72 1.11
C HIS A 270 -14.70 13.65 0.37
N SER A 271 -14.84 12.43 0.91
CA SER A 271 -15.45 11.33 0.15
C SER A 271 -16.92 11.55 -0.15
N GLY A 272 -17.68 12.20 0.75
CA GLY A 272 -19.15 12.15 0.75
C GLY A 272 -19.73 10.73 0.99
N ASP A 273 -18.98 9.69 0.64
CA ASP A 273 -19.32 8.27 0.70
C ASP A 273 -19.23 7.69 2.12
N VAL A 274 -20.28 7.94 2.92
CA VAL A 274 -20.45 7.34 4.26
C VAL A 274 -20.57 5.82 4.19
N TYR A 275 -21.12 5.29 3.10
CA TYR A 275 -21.28 3.86 2.91
C TYR A 275 -19.94 3.16 2.74
N GLY A 276 -19.06 3.63 1.84
CA GLY A 276 -17.73 3.08 1.67
C GLY A 276 -16.85 3.25 2.92
N ALA A 277 -17.04 4.34 3.68
CA ALA A 277 -16.41 4.51 4.98
C ALA A 277 -16.88 3.48 6.02
N TRP A 278 -18.17 3.18 6.02
CA TRP A 278 -18.79 2.14 6.85
C TRP A 278 -18.32 0.74 6.48
N GLU A 279 -18.38 0.36 5.19
CA GLU A 279 -17.91 -0.95 4.73
C GLU A 279 -16.46 -1.18 5.06
N PHE A 280 -15.59 -0.18 4.82
CA PHE A 280 -14.18 -0.24 5.20
C PHE A 280 -14.01 -0.52 6.71
N MET A 281 -14.80 0.14 7.56
CA MET A 281 -14.70 -0.05 9.01
C MET A 281 -15.21 -1.43 9.44
N MET A 282 -16.32 -1.90 8.86
CA MET A 282 -16.87 -3.23 9.15
C MET A 282 -15.95 -4.34 8.68
N GLU A 283 -15.34 -4.20 7.50
CA GLU A 283 -14.32 -5.13 7.00
C GLU A 283 -13.12 -5.19 7.95
N ARG A 284 -12.65 -4.04 8.45
CA ARG A 284 -11.55 -4.00 9.44
C ARG A 284 -11.92 -4.59 10.78
N LEU A 285 -13.14 -4.40 11.26
CA LEU A 285 -13.62 -5.05 12.48
C LEU A 285 -13.70 -6.57 12.28
N LYS A 286 -14.23 -7.04 11.15
CA LYS A 286 -14.32 -8.46 10.81
C LYS A 286 -12.95 -9.13 10.68
N LYS A 287 -12.03 -8.52 9.93
CA LYS A 287 -10.63 -8.98 9.82
C LYS A 287 -9.92 -8.97 11.16
N GLY A 288 -10.23 -7.98 11.99
CA GLY A 288 -9.75 -7.93 13.35
C GLY A 288 -10.25 -9.13 14.14
N ALA A 289 -11.55 -9.42 14.15
CA ALA A 289 -12.23 -10.25 15.14
C ALA A 289 -11.54 -11.59 15.47
N GLY A 290 -10.87 -12.22 14.50
CA GLY A 290 -10.10 -13.45 14.73
C GLY A 290 -8.92 -13.30 15.71
N GLU A 291 -8.32 -12.11 15.81
CA GLU A 291 -7.18 -11.83 16.72
C GLU A 291 -7.60 -11.40 18.14
N TRP A 292 -8.90 -11.29 18.44
CA TRP A 292 -9.38 -10.51 19.60
C TRP A 292 -9.27 -11.22 20.95
N TYR A 293 -8.74 -12.44 20.98
CA TYR A 293 -8.60 -13.27 22.17
C TYR A 293 -7.67 -12.73 23.27
N ARG A 294 -7.00 -11.57 23.07
CA ARG A 294 -6.06 -10.99 24.06
C ARG A 294 -6.55 -9.73 24.78
N GLY A 295 -7.86 -9.50 24.89
CA GLY A 295 -8.43 -8.36 25.64
C GLY A 295 -8.23 -6.98 25.01
N TYR A 296 -7.45 -6.89 23.92
CA TYR A 296 -7.30 -5.69 23.10
C TYR A 296 -8.27 -5.73 21.93
N SER A 297 -9.53 -5.39 22.20
CA SER A 297 -10.56 -5.27 21.18
C SER A 297 -10.53 -3.87 20.56
N PRO A 298 -9.92 -3.63 19.39
CA PRO A 298 -9.92 -2.32 18.77
C PRO A 298 -11.36 -1.88 18.50
N ARG A 299 -11.73 -0.68 18.94
CA ARG A 299 -13.09 -0.17 18.82
C ARG A 299 -13.19 0.79 17.64
N ALA A 300 -14.26 0.66 16.86
CA ALA A 300 -14.53 1.58 15.77
C ALA A 300 -15.03 2.93 16.33
N CYS A 301 -14.36 4.00 15.93
CA CYS A 301 -14.89 5.35 16.01
C CYS A 301 -15.46 5.71 14.64
N PHE A 302 -16.77 5.86 14.56
CA PHE A 302 -17.48 6.20 13.32
C PHE A 302 -17.44 7.70 12.99
N GLY A 303 -17.04 8.55 13.95
CA GLY A 303 -16.78 9.96 13.67
C GLY A 303 -15.54 10.23 12.79
N CYS A 304 -14.54 9.35 12.81
CA CYS A 304 -13.34 9.46 11.96
C CYS A 304 -13.02 8.19 11.17
N PHE A 305 -13.88 7.17 11.25
CA PHE A 305 -13.70 5.86 10.64
C PHE A 305 -12.30 5.27 10.88
N ARG A 306 -11.91 5.21 12.17
CA ARG A 306 -10.66 4.59 12.64
C ARG A 306 -10.93 3.60 13.76
N LEU A 307 -10.14 2.52 13.77
CA LEU A 307 -10.00 1.64 14.92
C LEU A 307 -9.16 2.34 15.99
N ARG A 308 -9.59 2.25 17.24
CA ARG A 308 -9.04 2.93 18.40
C ARG A 308 -8.90 1.95 19.55
N SER A 309 -7.98 2.21 20.47
CA SER A 309 -7.90 1.40 21.69
C SER A 309 -9.10 1.68 22.60
N LYS A 310 -9.33 0.82 23.60
CA LYS A 310 -10.45 0.97 24.55
C LYS A 310 -10.39 2.32 25.29
N GLU A 311 -9.18 2.77 25.62
CA GLU A 311 -8.91 4.00 26.37
C GLU A 311 -9.19 5.27 25.53
N GLN A 312 -9.17 5.12 24.20
CA GLN A 312 -9.42 6.23 23.26
C GLN A 312 -10.91 6.48 22.99
N ILE A 313 -11.80 5.64 23.50
CA ILE A 313 -13.25 5.79 23.41
C ILE A 313 -13.81 5.98 24.81
N SER A 314 -14.73 6.93 24.98
CA SER A 314 -15.37 7.16 26.28
C SER A 314 -16.12 5.92 26.74
N TRP A 315 -15.90 5.51 27.99
CA TRP A 315 -16.56 4.35 28.58
C TRP A 315 -18.09 4.53 28.62
N GLN A 316 -18.58 5.74 28.85
CA GLN A 316 -20.02 6.05 28.77
C GLN A 316 -20.61 5.78 27.38
N GLN A 317 -19.86 6.12 26.31
CA GLN A 317 -20.29 5.80 24.95
C GLN A 317 -20.28 4.29 24.68
N TYR A 318 -19.30 3.59 25.26
CA TYR A 318 -19.23 2.14 25.15
C TYR A 318 -20.46 1.49 25.79
N ASP A 319 -20.75 1.83 27.04
CA ASP A 319 -21.87 1.25 27.80
C ASP A 319 -23.22 1.58 27.19
N THR A 320 -23.43 2.81 26.74
CA THR A 320 -24.69 3.20 26.09
C THR A 320 -24.93 2.48 24.76
N THR A 321 -23.87 2.14 24.03
CA THR A 321 -23.98 1.50 22.72
C THR A 321 -23.76 -0.02 22.75
N TRP A 322 -23.39 -0.59 23.90
CA TRP A 322 -23.14 -2.02 24.06
C TRP A 322 -24.42 -2.87 23.99
N PRO A 323 -25.52 -2.53 24.70
CA PRO A 323 -26.77 -3.29 24.62
C PRO A 323 -27.38 -3.27 23.21
N SER A 324 -27.25 -2.14 22.51
CA SER A 324 -27.85 -1.89 21.20
C SER A 324 -27.00 -2.39 20.03
N MET A 325 -26.32 -3.55 20.17
CA MET A 325 -25.12 -4.00 19.40
C MET A 325 -25.01 -3.62 17.91
N LEU A 326 -26.13 -3.42 17.19
CA LEU A 326 -26.12 -2.93 15.80
C LEU A 326 -26.84 -1.60 15.57
N ARG A 327 -27.81 -1.22 16.41
CA ARG A 327 -28.65 -0.03 16.17
C ARG A 327 -27.94 1.28 16.49
N GLU A 328 -27.08 1.28 17.50
CA GLU A 328 -26.45 2.51 18.02
C GLU A 328 -24.94 2.47 18.06
N THR A 329 -24.31 1.34 17.68
CA THR A 329 -22.85 1.22 17.67
C THR A 329 -22.17 2.22 16.75
N TRP A 330 -22.83 2.63 15.67
CA TRP A 330 -22.38 3.71 14.78
C TRP A 330 -22.26 5.07 15.48
N ARG A 331 -22.87 5.26 16.67
CA ARG A 331 -22.76 6.52 17.44
C ARG A 331 -21.45 6.64 18.23
N ARG A 332 -20.62 5.59 18.26
CA ARG A 332 -19.33 5.59 18.99
C ARG A 332 -18.34 6.57 18.37
N ARG A 333 -17.71 7.36 19.24
CA ARG A 333 -16.70 8.37 18.87
C ARG A 333 -15.45 8.15 19.72
N CYS A 334 -14.29 8.52 19.19
CA CYS A 334 -13.08 8.63 20.01
C CYS A 334 -13.02 10.00 20.68
N TRP A 335 -12.19 10.14 21.72
CA TRP A 335 -11.99 11.40 22.42
C TRP A 335 -11.64 12.56 21.47
N GLU A 336 -10.85 12.29 20.43
CA GLU A 336 -10.51 13.28 19.42
C GLU A 336 -11.73 13.77 18.62
N CYS A 337 -12.63 12.85 18.25
CA CYS A 337 -13.88 13.22 17.58
C CYS A 337 -14.84 13.94 18.52
N LEU A 338 -14.92 13.52 19.79
CA LEU A 338 -15.72 14.22 20.79
C LEU A 338 -15.23 15.66 20.98
N ARG A 339 -13.91 15.85 21.10
CA ARG A 339 -13.30 17.18 21.18
C ARG A 339 -13.57 17.99 19.91
N ARG A 340 -13.32 17.42 18.73
CA ARG A 340 -13.61 18.06 17.44
C ARG A 340 -15.08 18.43 17.27
N PHE A 341 -16.02 17.68 17.84
CA PHE A 341 -17.45 17.98 17.66
C PHE A 341 -18.02 18.92 18.73
N TYR A 342 -17.53 18.85 19.97
CA TYR A 342 -18.22 19.46 21.12
C TYR A 342 -17.34 20.43 21.93
N HIS A 343 -16.04 20.58 21.63
CA HIS A 343 -15.21 21.53 22.37
C HIS A 343 -15.59 22.98 22.04
N PRO A 344 -15.85 23.86 23.03
CA PRO A 344 -16.38 25.21 22.78
C PRO A 344 -15.57 26.05 21.78
N VAL A 345 -14.24 25.89 21.81
CA VAL A 345 -13.30 26.66 20.96
C VAL A 345 -12.84 25.90 19.72
N LEU A 346 -12.90 24.56 19.73
CA LEU A 346 -12.30 23.73 18.67
C LEU A 346 -13.36 22.94 17.87
N ALA A 347 -14.64 23.25 18.12
CA ALA A 347 -15.75 22.55 17.49
C ALA A 347 -15.77 22.83 15.98
N ASP A 348 -15.58 21.78 15.20
CA ASP A 348 -15.86 21.72 13.79
C ASP A 348 -17.37 21.45 13.62
N VAL A 349 -18.13 22.54 13.51
CA VAL A 349 -19.60 22.52 13.40
C VAL A 349 -20.05 21.70 12.19
N GLU A 350 -19.38 21.86 11.05
CA GLU A 350 -19.67 21.13 9.81
C GLU A 350 -19.47 19.62 10.00
N ALA A 351 -18.37 19.19 10.64
CA ALA A 351 -18.13 17.79 10.92
C ALA A 351 -19.16 17.20 11.90
N ARG A 352 -19.60 17.99 12.90
CA ARG A 352 -20.67 17.58 13.82
C ARG A 352 -22.01 17.43 13.10
N GLU A 353 -22.40 18.38 12.26
CA GLU A 353 -23.65 18.32 11.49
C GLU A 353 -23.64 17.14 10.52
N ARG A 354 -22.54 16.93 9.78
CA ARG A 354 -22.35 15.75 8.93
C ARG A 354 -22.52 14.46 9.73
N PHE A 355 -21.91 14.35 10.91
CA PHE A 355 -22.05 13.18 11.77
C PHE A 355 -23.50 12.98 12.24
N ASN A 356 -24.20 14.06 12.63
CA ASN A 356 -25.58 14.00 13.11
C ASN A 356 -26.59 13.62 12.01
N ARG A 357 -26.27 13.89 10.74
CA ARG A 357 -27.06 13.43 9.59
C ARG A 357 -26.91 11.94 9.31
N GLN A 358 -25.97 11.24 9.94
CA GLN A 358 -25.79 9.81 9.74
C GLN A 358 -26.90 9.01 10.44
N GLY A 359 -27.28 7.88 9.84
CA GLY A 359 -28.23 6.94 10.40
C GLY A 359 -28.08 5.55 9.77
N ILE A 360 -28.61 4.54 10.44
CA ILE A 360 -28.61 3.17 9.91
C ILE A 360 -29.84 2.98 9.02
N CYS A 361 -29.62 2.48 7.80
CA CYS A 361 -30.70 2.07 6.92
C CYS A 361 -31.53 0.95 7.58
N SER A 362 -32.85 1.11 7.63
CA SER A 362 -33.77 0.11 8.17
C SER A 362 -33.76 -1.20 7.37
N ARG A 363 -33.44 -1.14 6.06
CA ARG A 363 -33.45 -2.28 5.13
C ARG A 363 -32.12 -3.06 5.16
N CYS A 364 -31.03 -2.46 4.70
CA CYS A 364 -29.74 -3.16 4.58
C CYS A 364 -28.81 -3.02 5.81
N ARG A 365 -29.23 -2.28 6.85
CA ARG A 365 -28.44 -2.01 8.08
C ARG A 365 -27.10 -1.30 7.85
N CYS A 366 -26.87 -0.72 6.68
CA CYS A 366 -25.67 0.07 6.40
C CYS A 366 -25.84 1.51 6.86
N LEU A 367 -24.72 2.17 7.17
CA LEU A 367 -24.71 3.60 7.50
C LEU A 367 -25.00 4.41 6.23
N ARG A 368 -25.88 5.40 6.34
CA ARG A 368 -26.27 6.34 5.29
C ARG A 368 -26.45 7.74 5.88
N TYR A 369 -26.55 8.76 5.04
CA TYR A 369 -27.18 10.01 5.47
C TYR A 369 -28.70 9.86 5.49
N VAL A 370 -29.35 10.46 6.47
CA VAL A 370 -30.81 10.33 6.68
C VAL A 370 -31.59 10.97 5.53
N ASP A 371 -31.04 12.01 4.93
CA ASP A 371 -31.52 12.80 3.80
C ASP A 371 -31.16 12.23 2.42
N GLU A 372 -30.40 11.12 2.35
CA GLU A 372 -29.99 10.49 1.10
C GLU A 372 -30.48 9.04 0.97
N ASP A 373 -30.59 8.58 -0.28
CA ASP A 373 -30.81 7.18 -0.59
C ASP A 373 -29.67 6.32 -0.05
N CYS A 374 -30.02 5.12 0.42
CA CYS A 374 -29.01 4.23 0.97
C CYS A 374 -28.15 3.63 -0.14
N ALA A 375 -26.93 4.14 -0.32
CA ALA A 375 -25.94 3.57 -1.24
C ALA A 375 -25.71 2.06 -1.01
N GLY A 376 -25.82 1.58 0.22
CA GLY A 376 -25.76 0.15 0.51
C GLY A 376 -26.97 -0.66 0.02
N CYS A 377 -28.15 -0.06 -0.05
CA CYS A 377 -29.29 -0.70 -0.72
C CYS A 377 -29.10 -0.75 -2.23
N VAL A 378 -28.51 0.29 -2.82
CA VAL A 378 -28.19 0.33 -4.25
C VAL A 378 -27.11 -0.71 -4.59
N ALA A 379 -26.02 -0.74 -3.84
CA ALA A 379 -24.91 -1.67 -4.03
C ALA A 379 -25.30 -3.14 -3.79
N ARG A 380 -26.30 -3.40 -2.94
CA ARG A 380 -26.79 -4.74 -2.60
C ARG A 380 -28.19 -5.01 -3.15
N ALA A 381 -28.60 -4.31 -4.21
CA ALA A 381 -29.96 -4.41 -4.75
C ALA A 381 -30.36 -5.85 -5.07
N ASP A 382 -29.47 -6.61 -5.71
CA ASP A 382 -29.72 -8.02 -6.07
C ASP A 382 -29.88 -8.92 -4.83
N VAL A 383 -28.99 -8.76 -3.85
CA VAL A 383 -29.06 -9.48 -2.58
C VAL A 383 -30.38 -9.16 -1.89
N ILE A 384 -30.70 -7.88 -1.75
CA ILE A 384 -31.92 -7.44 -1.07
C ILE A 384 -33.18 -7.93 -1.81
N ALA A 385 -33.19 -7.93 -3.14
CA ALA A 385 -34.29 -8.49 -3.93
C ALA A 385 -34.48 -9.98 -3.65
N GLY A 386 -33.39 -10.74 -3.51
CA GLY A 386 -33.41 -12.13 -3.07
C GLY A 386 -34.01 -12.32 -1.67
N TRP A 387 -33.63 -11.48 -0.71
CA TRP A 387 -34.19 -11.51 0.65
C TRP A 387 -35.68 -11.16 0.67
N ASP A 388 -36.10 -10.17 -0.12
CA ASP A 388 -37.52 -9.80 -0.24
C ASP A 388 -38.34 -10.88 -0.95
N LYS A 389 -37.75 -11.65 -1.87
CA LYS A 389 -38.37 -12.84 -2.45
C LYS A 389 -38.58 -13.93 -1.39
N VAL A 390 -37.53 -14.31 -0.66
CA VAL A 390 -37.61 -15.32 0.42
C VAL A 390 -38.58 -14.88 1.53
N LYS A 391 -38.60 -13.59 1.89
CA LYS A 391 -39.54 -13.04 2.87
C LYS A 391 -40.99 -13.15 2.39
N ARG A 392 -41.26 -12.87 1.11
CA ARG A 392 -42.58 -13.05 0.50
C ARG A 392 -43.00 -14.52 0.46
N GLU A 393 -42.09 -15.43 0.07
CA GLU A 393 -42.36 -16.87 0.08
C GLU A 393 -42.63 -17.39 1.50
N LYS A 394 -41.85 -16.96 2.50
CA LYS A 394 -42.12 -17.30 3.91
C LYS A 394 -43.44 -16.73 4.43
N LEU A 395 -43.83 -15.53 4.01
CA LEU A 395 -45.12 -14.94 4.38
C LEU A 395 -46.29 -15.64 3.67
N ALA A 396 -46.12 -16.06 2.41
CA ALA A 396 -47.11 -16.84 1.68
C ALA A 396 -47.28 -18.27 2.24
N ASN A 397 -46.17 -18.90 2.65
CA ASN A 397 -46.18 -20.24 3.24
C ASN A 397 -46.54 -20.26 4.74
N ARG A 398 -46.66 -19.09 5.40
CA ARG A 398 -47.04 -18.96 6.82
C ARG A 398 -48.52 -19.22 7.09
N GLY A 399 -49.13 -20.14 6.34
CA GLY A 399 -50.39 -20.76 6.71
C GLY A 399 -50.28 -21.33 8.12
N THR A 400 -50.97 -20.68 9.07
CA THR A 400 -51.32 -21.19 10.41
C THR A 400 -50.20 -21.95 11.15
N TYR A 401 -49.03 -21.33 11.31
CA TYR A 401 -48.06 -21.78 12.31
C TYR A 401 -47.68 -20.62 13.23
N ASP A 402 -47.76 -20.89 14.53
CA ASP A 402 -47.62 -19.93 15.63
C ASP A 402 -46.34 -19.08 15.52
N LEU A 403 -46.55 -17.78 15.76
CA LEU A 403 -45.64 -16.69 15.38
C LEU A 403 -44.33 -16.62 16.19
N TRP A 404 -44.10 -17.53 17.14
CA TRP A 404 -43.10 -17.33 18.20
C TRP A 404 -41.83 -18.20 18.10
N ASP A 405 -41.86 -19.39 17.48
CA ASP A 405 -40.67 -20.28 17.44
C ASP A 405 -39.61 -19.91 16.38
N GLY A 406 -39.88 -18.93 15.51
CA GLY A 406 -39.01 -18.58 14.38
C GLY A 406 -37.97 -17.49 14.63
N ALA A 407 -38.05 -16.74 15.75
CA ALA A 407 -37.22 -15.56 15.96
C ALA A 407 -35.81 -15.89 16.46
N GLU A 408 -35.64 -16.97 17.23
CA GLU A 408 -34.32 -17.36 17.78
C GLU A 408 -33.41 -17.95 16.70
N LYS A 409 -33.94 -18.72 15.74
CA LYS A 409 -33.14 -19.28 14.62
C LYS A 409 -32.63 -18.23 13.62
N LEU A 410 -33.10 -16.99 13.68
CA LEU A 410 -32.73 -15.93 12.73
C LEU A 410 -31.45 -15.18 13.14
N VAL A 411 -30.97 -15.37 14.38
CA VAL A 411 -29.72 -14.79 14.87
C VAL A 411 -28.52 -15.66 14.47
N ASP A 412 -28.65 -16.98 14.48
CA ASP A 412 -27.55 -17.90 14.12
C ASP A 412 -27.18 -17.86 12.63
N TRP A 413 -28.08 -17.42 11.75
CA TRP A 413 -27.85 -17.44 10.30
C TRP A 413 -26.93 -16.32 9.78
N PHE A 414 -26.59 -15.33 10.61
CA PHE A 414 -25.65 -14.27 10.24
C PHE A 414 -24.17 -14.71 10.30
N ASP A 415 -23.89 -15.87 10.91
CA ASP A 415 -22.54 -16.41 11.04
C ASP A 415 -22.20 -17.51 10.01
N GLU A 416 -23.14 -17.90 9.13
CA GLU A 416 -22.83 -18.84 8.05
C GLU A 416 -22.22 -18.13 6.83
N PRO A 417 -21.07 -18.61 6.30
CA PRO A 417 -20.52 -18.08 5.07
C PRO A 417 -21.49 -18.39 3.91
N VAL A 418 -21.74 -17.39 3.06
CA VAL A 418 -22.47 -17.57 1.80
C VAL A 418 -21.67 -18.54 0.92
N VAL A 419 -22.09 -19.80 0.88
CA VAL A 419 -21.60 -20.79 -0.08
C VAL A 419 -22.29 -20.48 -1.41
N SER A 420 -21.57 -19.85 -2.34
CA SER A 420 -22.01 -19.71 -3.72
C SER A 420 -22.05 -21.10 -4.37
N SER A 421 -23.26 -21.59 -4.61
CA SER A 421 -23.51 -22.78 -5.43
C SER A 421 -23.13 -22.53 -6.89
N GLY A 422 -22.28 -23.38 -7.46
CA GLY A 422 -22.11 -23.52 -8.92
C GLY A 422 -20.84 -22.88 -9.48
N GLY A 423 -19.76 -23.68 -9.52
CA GLY A 423 -18.52 -23.38 -10.23
C GLY A 423 -17.37 -24.10 -9.57
N GLU A 424 -16.80 -25.12 -10.23
CA GLU A 424 -15.56 -25.75 -9.79
C GLU A 424 -14.49 -24.67 -9.54
N PRO A 425 -13.92 -24.58 -8.33
CA PRO A 425 -12.86 -23.64 -8.07
C PRO A 425 -11.57 -24.17 -8.71
N LEU A 426 -11.13 -23.50 -9.78
CA LEU A 426 -9.72 -23.53 -10.15
C LEU A 426 -8.88 -23.06 -8.95
N PRO A 427 -7.69 -23.62 -8.70
CA PRO A 427 -6.86 -23.23 -7.57
C PRO A 427 -6.37 -21.79 -7.77
N VAL A 428 -7.11 -20.84 -7.22
CA VAL A 428 -6.65 -19.45 -7.08
C VAL A 428 -5.66 -19.43 -5.92
N GLN A 429 -4.39 -19.25 -6.27
CA GLN A 429 -3.30 -18.99 -5.35
C GLN A 429 -3.49 -17.60 -4.73
N ASP A 430 -4.11 -17.55 -3.56
CA ASP A 430 -4.14 -16.35 -2.71
C ASP A 430 -2.81 -16.20 -1.96
N ASP A 431 -1.84 -15.58 -2.63
CA ASP A 431 -0.65 -15.01 -2.01
C ASP A 431 -1.00 -13.60 -1.49
N ASP A 432 -1.42 -13.46 -0.22
CA ASP A 432 -1.20 -12.25 0.63
C ASP A 432 -1.88 -12.36 2.01
N VAL A 433 -1.42 -13.30 2.85
CA VAL A 433 -1.76 -13.31 4.30
C VAL A 433 -0.51 -13.71 5.11
N TRP A 434 -0.41 -13.21 6.35
CA TRP A 434 0.54 -13.56 7.43
C TRP A 434 1.76 -12.65 7.61
N ASP A 435 1.54 -11.64 8.45
CA ASP A 435 2.46 -11.15 9.49
C ASP A 435 1.94 -11.66 10.85
N GLN A 436 2.84 -11.80 11.84
CA GLN A 436 2.70 -12.32 13.22
C GLN A 436 2.95 -13.84 13.35
N GLY A 437 3.95 -14.35 14.08
CA GLY A 437 4.77 -13.75 15.12
C GLY A 437 4.32 -14.19 16.52
N ILE A 438 4.45 -15.48 16.84
CA ILE A 438 4.48 -15.98 18.23
C ILE A 438 5.64 -16.95 18.34
N GLY A 439 6.54 -16.66 19.28
CA GLY A 439 7.44 -17.64 19.87
C GLY A 439 7.02 -17.94 21.30
N LEU A 440 7.60 -19.03 21.81
CA LEU A 440 7.63 -19.57 23.19
C LEU A 440 6.81 -20.86 23.40
N TRP A 441 7.44 -21.77 24.16
CA TRP A 441 7.08 -23.15 24.58
C TRP A 441 7.54 -24.24 23.60
N LEU A 442 8.37 -25.24 23.94
CA LEU A 442 8.82 -25.82 25.22
C LEU A 442 10.20 -26.48 25.02
N ASP A 443 11.08 -26.35 26.02
CA ASP A 443 12.16 -27.31 26.26
C ASP A 443 11.59 -28.59 26.90
N SER A 444 12.27 -29.71 26.65
CA SER A 444 12.43 -30.91 27.50
C SER A 444 11.89 -32.23 26.96
N VAL A 445 12.72 -33.27 27.16
CA VAL A 445 12.47 -34.73 27.09
C VAL A 445 12.17 -35.28 25.68
N GLY A 446 12.85 -36.27 25.11
CA GLY A 446 13.72 -37.31 25.63
C GLY A 446 13.42 -38.59 24.83
N LEU A 447 14.46 -39.18 24.24
CA LEU A 447 14.67 -40.59 23.85
C LEU A 447 13.46 -41.54 23.71
N GLY A 448 13.37 -42.23 22.56
CA GLY A 448 12.59 -43.47 22.43
C GLY A 448 12.56 -44.03 21.00
N ASN A 449 13.41 -45.01 20.72
CA ASN A 449 13.37 -45.87 19.53
C ASN A 449 12.14 -46.82 19.59
N GLY A 450 11.64 -47.23 18.42
CA GLY A 450 10.66 -48.32 18.32
C GLY A 450 10.27 -48.60 16.87
N ASP A 451 10.91 -49.61 16.29
CA ASP A 451 10.57 -50.27 15.02
C ASP A 451 9.17 -50.90 15.06
N SER A 452 8.47 -50.95 13.90
CA SER A 452 7.75 -52.13 13.37
C SER A 452 7.04 -51.78 12.05
N SER A 453 7.35 -52.57 11.01
CA SER A 453 6.77 -52.55 9.65
C SER A 453 5.58 -53.56 9.54
N PRO A 454 5.09 -53.92 8.34
CA PRO A 454 3.82 -53.46 7.77
C PRO A 454 2.81 -54.60 7.50
N SER A 455 1.64 -54.29 6.93
CA SER A 455 0.70 -55.29 6.38
C SER A 455 0.13 -54.86 5.03
N GLU A 456 0.11 -55.83 4.13
CA GLU A 456 -0.36 -55.82 2.74
C GLU A 456 -1.89 -55.90 2.61
N GLU A 457 -2.34 -55.92 1.35
CA GLU A 457 -3.65 -56.38 0.82
C GLU A 457 -4.83 -55.40 0.84
N SER A 458 -5.80 -55.48 -0.06
CA SER A 458 -5.89 -55.53 -1.52
C SER A 458 -7.40 -55.46 -1.87
N ALA A 459 -7.71 -55.10 -3.12
CA ALA A 459 -8.91 -55.49 -3.89
C ALA A 459 -10.26 -54.71 -3.84
N SER A 460 -10.75 -54.50 -5.08
CA SER A 460 -12.14 -54.49 -5.61
C SER A 460 -13.03 -53.28 -5.30
N SER A 461 -13.48 -52.43 -6.24
CA SER A 461 -14.17 -52.56 -7.55
C SER A 461 -15.71 -52.50 -7.45
N SER A 462 -16.33 -51.45 -8.02
CA SER A 462 -17.61 -51.51 -8.76
C SER A 462 -18.12 -50.11 -9.16
N ASP A 463 -18.24 -49.89 -10.48
CA ASP A 463 -18.96 -48.84 -11.21
C ASP A 463 -20.51 -49.03 -11.15
N PRO A 464 -21.35 -48.45 -12.04
CA PRO A 464 -21.64 -47.03 -12.38
C PRO A 464 -23.17 -46.74 -12.36
N ALA A 465 -23.60 -45.48 -12.55
CA ALA A 465 -24.91 -45.18 -13.16
C ALA A 465 -25.02 -43.73 -13.68
N SER A 466 -25.43 -43.64 -14.94
CA SER A 466 -25.80 -42.49 -15.76
C SER A 466 -27.18 -41.94 -15.42
N THR A 467 -27.41 -40.63 -15.59
CA THR A 467 -28.71 -40.06 -16.02
C THR A 467 -28.51 -38.75 -16.77
N ASP A 468 -29.01 -38.72 -17.99
CA ASP A 468 -29.19 -37.57 -18.88
C ASP A 468 -30.30 -36.62 -18.39
N GLY A 469 -30.21 -35.35 -18.77
CA GLY A 469 -31.23 -34.34 -18.50
C GLY A 469 -31.07 -33.11 -19.38
N ASP A 470 -31.60 -33.18 -20.60
CA ASP A 470 -31.82 -32.06 -21.52
C ASP A 470 -32.84 -31.06 -20.95
N SER A 471 -32.56 -29.76 -21.03
CA SER A 471 -33.61 -28.74 -21.22
C SER A 471 -33.06 -27.41 -21.71
N THR A 472 -33.56 -27.04 -22.89
CA THR A 472 -33.44 -25.77 -23.62
C THR A 472 -34.10 -24.60 -22.88
N GLY A 473 -33.53 -23.39 -23.00
CA GLY A 473 -34.19 -22.15 -22.59
C GLY A 473 -33.45 -20.90 -23.07
N ALA A 474 -33.84 -20.37 -24.22
CA ALA A 474 -33.37 -19.11 -24.78
C ALA A 474 -33.90 -17.90 -23.99
N GLY A 475 -33.09 -16.84 -23.89
CA GLY A 475 -33.50 -15.59 -23.26
C GLY A 475 -32.43 -14.49 -23.38
N ASN A 476 -32.33 -13.88 -24.56
CA ASN A 476 -31.64 -12.60 -24.76
C ASN A 476 -32.31 -11.51 -23.91
N SER A 477 -31.55 -10.71 -23.17
CA SER A 477 -31.88 -9.31 -22.89
C SER A 477 -30.66 -8.54 -22.40
N THR A 478 -30.30 -7.57 -23.22
CA THR A 478 -29.30 -6.53 -23.06
C THR A 478 -29.55 -5.65 -21.83
N ALA A 479 -28.52 -5.40 -21.04
CA ALA A 479 -28.47 -4.27 -20.11
C ALA A 479 -27.11 -3.57 -20.23
N GLY A 480 -27.08 -2.52 -21.06
CA GLY A 480 -26.01 -1.54 -21.09
C GLY A 480 -26.39 -0.32 -20.25
N ALA A 481 -25.58 -0.02 -19.24
CA ALA A 481 -25.49 1.22 -18.45
C ALA A 481 -24.39 0.95 -17.40
N SER A 482 -23.42 1.78 -17.04
CA SER A 482 -23.18 3.21 -17.18
C SER A 482 -21.68 3.49 -16.96
N GLN A 483 -20.86 3.53 -18.01
CA GLN A 483 -19.42 3.89 -17.91
C GLN A 483 -19.10 5.31 -18.40
N SER A 484 -20.10 6.12 -18.79
CA SER A 484 -19.88 7.41 -19.48
C SER A 484 -19.88 8.67 -18.59
N SER A 485 -20.11 8.58 -17.27
CA SER A 485 -20.29 9.77 -16.42
C SER A 485 -19.02 10.58 -16.17
N TRP A 486 -17.84 9.95 -16.15
CA TRP A 486 -16.58 10.67 -15.88
C TRP A 486 -16.05 11.45 -17.09
N GLN A 487 -16.37 11.00 -18.31
CA GLN A 487 -15.98 11.71 -19.53
C GLN A 487 -16.78 13.01 -19.74
N GLN A 488 -18.02 13.08 -19.25
CA GLN A 488 -18.80 14.32 -19.27
C GLN A 488 -18.35 15.33 -18.21
N LEU A 489 -17.87 14.90 -17.04
CA LEU A 489 -17.37 15.81 -16.00
C LEU A 489 -15.95 16.33 -16.25
N LEU A 490 -15.17 15.67 -17.11
CA LEU A 490 -13.83 16.10 -17.53
C LEU A 490 -13.83 16.80 -18.90
N GLY A 491 -14.96 16.77 -19.64
CA GLY A 491 -15.10 17.39 -20.96
C GLY A 491 -15.12 18.93 -20.93
N ASP A 492 -15.34 19.53 -19.76
CA ASP A 492 -15.37 20.99 -19.57
C ASP A 492 -14.02 21.60 -19.18
N LEU A 493 -12.94 20.79 -19.11
CA LEU A 493 -11.59 21.30 -18.88
C LEU A 493 -10.87 21.41 -20.22
N THR A 494 -10.74 22.64 -20.73
CA THR A 494 -9.90 22.89 -21.89
C THR A 494 -8.43 22.64 -21.55
N ILE A 495 -7.62 22.32 -22.56
CA ILE A 495 -6.16 22.21 -22.38
C ILE A 495 -5.58 23.50 -21.79
N ASP A 496 -6.22 24.65 -22.06
CA ASP A 496 -5.83 25.95 -21.54
C ASP A 496 -6.11 26.09 -20.03
N ASP A 497 -7.17 25.47 -19.51
CA ASP A 497 -7.45 25.38 -18.06
C ASP A 497 -6.43 24.52 -17.30
N ILE A 498 -5.83 23.55 -17.98
CA ILE A 498 -4.84 22.62 -17.41
C ILE A 498 -3.43 23.23 -17.41
N LEU A 499 -3.14 24.14 -18.35
CA LEU A 499 -1.81 24.70 -18.55
C LEU A 499 -1.60 26.08 -17.93
N GLY A 500 -2.65 26.76 -17.46
CA GLY A 500 -2.51 28.03 -16.72
C GLY A 500 -1.68 29.07 -17.49
N ILE A 501 -1.92 29.19 -18.79
CA ILE A 501 -1.24 30.17 -19.64
C ILE A 501 -1.99 31.50 -19.52
N PRO A 502 -1.39 32.56 -18.97
CA PRO A 502 -2.04 33.87 -18.95
C PRO A 502 -2.13 34.43 -20.38
N GLU A 503 -3.32 34.88 -20.78
CA GLU A 503 -3.50 35.72 -21.96
C GLU A 503 -2.69 37.01 -21.78
N THR A 504 -1.59 37.15 -22.53
CA THR A 504 -0.93 38.44 -22.69
C THR A 504 -1.11 38.94 -24.11
N MET A 505 -1.84 40.04 -24.22
CA MET A 505 -1.95 40.88 -25.40
C MET A 505 -0.60 41.55 -25.73
N ASP A 506 -0.39 41.66 -27.05
CA ASP A 506 0.40 42.65 -27.80
C ASP A 506 1.93 42.76 -27.65
N ASN A 507 2.59 42.27 -28.72
CA ASN A 507 3.52 42.97 -29.61
C ASN A 507 4.71 43.75 -29.01
N GLY A 508 5.92 43.24 -29.25
CA GLY A 508 7.16 44.04 -29.13
C GLY A 508 8.42 43.20 -29.30
N GLU A 509 9.22 43.57 -30.30
CA GLU A 509 10.31 42.79 -30.88
C GLU A 509 11.58 42.67 -30.01
N ASN A 510 12.38 41.67 -30.39
CA ASN A 510 13.84 41.59 -30.33
C ASN A 510 14.59 41.07 -29.07
N SER A 511 15.48 40.15 -29.41
CA SER A 511 16.83 39.89 -28.87
C SER A 511 17.00 38.81 -27.78
N SER A 512 17.44 37.65 -28.27
CA SER A 512 18.60 36.85 -27.82
C SER A 512 18.83 36.67 -26.31
N GLY A 513 18.60 35.45 -25.83
CA GLY A 513 19.16 34.98 -24.56
C GLY A 513 18.70 33.56 -24.22
N VAL A 514 19.46 32.55 -24.66
CA VAL A 514 19.27 31.14 -24.28
C VAL A 514 20.04 30.87 -22.98
N PRO A 515 19.42 30.38 -21.88
CA PRO A 515 20.17 29.76 -20.79
C PRO A 515 20.04 28.24 -20.87
N LEU A 516 21.19 27.59 -21.03
CA LEU A 516 21.40 26.15 -20.83
C LEU A 516 20.94 25.72 -19.42
N TRP A 517 20.03 24.76 -19.35
CA TRP A 517 19.79 23.93 -18.16
C TRP A 517 19.74 22.47 -18.59
N HIS A 518 20.86 21.76 -18.50
CA HIS A 518 20.91 20.32 -18.77
C HIS A 518 21.98 19.62 -17.95
N GLU A 519 21.77 19.45 -16.64
CA GLU A 519 22.72 18.67 -15.82
C GLU A 519 22.09 18.06 -14.57
N SER A 520 21.29 17.00 -14.72
CA SER A 520 20.97 16.09 -13.61
C SER A 520 20.31 14.78 -14.09
N MET A 521 21.05 13.90 -14.77
CA MET A 521 20.70 12.46 -14.90
C MET A 521 21.81 11.61 -15.56
N ARG A 522 23.06 11.75 -15.09
CA ARG A 522 24.14 10.80 -15.40
C ARG A 522 24.75 10.32 -14.09
N GLU A 523 24.57 9.04 -13.80
CA GLU A 523 25.50 8.15 -13.08
C GLU A 523 24.74 6.95 -12.51
N THR A 524 24.57 5.90 -13.33
CA THR A 524 24.83 4.49 -12.94
C THR A 524 24.57 3.60 -14.15
N THR A 525 25.54 3.50 -15.06
CA THR A 525 25.69 2.35 -15.95
C THR A 525 27.18 2.24 -16.30
N VAL A 526 27.68 1.01 -16.31
CA VAL A 526 29.00 0.56 -16.79
C VAL A 526 30.16 0.71 -15.79
N LEU A 527 30.28 -0.27 -14.88
CA LEU A 527 31.58 -0.83 -14.48
C LEU A 527 31.41 -2.35 -14.23
N SER A 528 32.21 -3.15 -14.94
CA SER A 528 32.36 -4.63 -14.94
C SER A 528 31.43 -5.48 -15.84
N LEU A 529 31.55 -5.29 -17.15
CA LEU A 529 32.33 -6.21 -18.01
C LEU A 529 33.52 -5.44 -18.55
#